data_AF-G9QH62-F1
#
_entry.id   AF-G9QH62-F1
#
_cell.length_a   1.000
_cell.length_b   1.000
_cell.length_c   1.000
_cell.angle_alpha   90.00
_cell.angle_beta   90.00
_cell.angle_gamma   90.00
#
_symmetry.space_group_name_H-M   'P 1'
#
loop_
_entity.id
_entity.type
_entity.pdbx_description
1 polymer ?
#
loop_
_entity_poly.entity_id
_entity_poly.type
_entity_poly.pdbx_seq_one_letter_code
_entity_poly.pdbx_strand_id
1 'polypeptide(L)'
;MFKYVREFWNTTEMIGLGLFLFLGLSLSVFYIRWPLLFIFLIGIIFFGIMEYVIHRFLFHGSLPKKIKFLQPVKDWHDHHHQHPSELKGILLPAWMTLPILLLLVLAAQLIMRDITFSIAFVTGVSGTLLYHQWRHFSAHRPIEPFTPIGKRLKVYHLQHHTINKKYWFGLTNPLMDLLLGTYRNPKKQAQKQSSRRMSRSRATVIK
;
A
#
# COMPACT_ATOMS: atom_id res chain seq x y z
N MET A 1 5.68 -4.69 22.03
CA MET A 1 4.47 -4.15 21.35
C MET A 1 4.40 -2.63 21.45
N PHE A 2 4.30 -2.06 22.67
CA PHE A 2 4.07 -0.63 22.89
C PHE A 2 5.09 0.30 22.22
N LYS A 3 6.39 -0.03 22.26
CA LYS A 3 7.45 0.69 21.55
C LYS A 3 7.15 0.90 20.06
N TYR A 4 6.67 -0.14 19.37
CA TYR A 4 6.40 -0.09 17.92
C TYR A 4 5.11 0.65 17.59
N VAL A 5 4.11 0.57 18.46
CA VAL A 5 2.90 1.39 18.33
C VAL A 5 3.26 2.87 18.45
N ARG A 6 4.12 3.21 19.42
CA ARG A 6 4.65 4.58 19.57
C ARG A 6 5.47 5.01 18.35
N GLU A 7 6.36 4.15 17.85
CA GLU A 7 7.15 4.43 16.63
C GLU A 7 6.26 4.74 15.43
N PHE A 8 5.19 3.97 15.24
CA PHE A 8 4.23 4.16 14.15
C PHE A 8 3.49 5.51 14.26
N TRP A 9 2.92 5.82 15.43
CA TRP A 9 2.10 7.02 15.60
C TRP A 9 2.88 8.32 15.72
N ASN A 10 4.18 8.26 16.07
CA ASN A 10 5.01 9.46 16.22
C ASN A 10 5.56 10.01 14.90
N THR A 11 5.20 9.45 13.75
CA THR A 11 5.66 9.96 12.45
C THR A 11 4.72 11.04 11.90
N THR A 12 5.27 11.99 11.16
CA THR A 12 4.51 13.08 10.53
C THR A 12 3.44 12.54 9.57
N GLU A 13 3.72 11.43 8.89
CA GLU A 13 2.79 10.71 8.01
C GLU A 13 1.53 10.29 8.77
N MET A 14 1.70 9.65 9.92
CA MET A 14 0.58 9.09 10.68
C MET A 14 -0.19 10.18 11.44
N ILE A 15 0.49 11.22 11.91
CA ILE A 15 -0.17 12.39 12.50
C ILE A 15 -1.04 13.08 11.44
N GLY A 16 -0.50 13.37 10.26
CA GLY A 16 -1.24 14.03 9.19
C GLY A 16 -2.43 13.20 8.70
N LEU A 17 -2.22 11.90 8.45
CA LEU A 17 -3.28 10.98 8.05
C LEU A 17 -4.34 10.80 9.14
N GLY A 18 -3.92 10.72 10.41
CA GLY A 18 -4.80 10.61 11.57
C GLY A 18 -5.70 11.82 11.72
N LEU A 19 -5.14 13.04 11.63
CA LEU A 19 -5.91 14.29 11.66
C LEU A 19 -6.89 14.38 10.48
N PHE A 20 -6.45 14.02 9.28
CA PHE A 20 -7.30 14.00 8.09
C PHE A 20 -8.48 13.04 8.25
N LEU A 21 -8.22 11.81 8.72
CA LEU A 21 -9.24 10.80 8.95
C LEU A 21 -10.20 11.22 10.07
N PHE A 22 -9.68 11.77 11.16
CA PHE A 22 -10.48 12.27 12.26
C PHE A 22 -11.43 13.38 11.81
N LEU A 23 -10.95 14.32 10.99
CA LEU A 23 -11.78 15.37 10.40
C LEU A 23 -12.89 14.77 9.51
N GLY A 24 -12.54 13.84 8.61
CA GLY A 24 -13.51 13.18 7.73
C GLY A 24 -14.60 12.43 8.50
N LEU A 25 -14.22 11.68 9.54
CA LEU A 25 -15.16 10.98 10.42
C LEU A 25 -16.05 11.96 11.20
N SER A 26 -15.46 13.02 11.77
CA SER A 26 -16.18 14.05 12.52
C SER A 26 -17.19 14.80 11.66
N LEU A 27 -16.86 15.08 10.40
CA LEU A 27 -17.80 15.67 9.46
C LEU A 27 -18.88 14.68 9.02
N SER A 28 -18.57 13.39 8.98
CA SER A 28 -19.52 12.34 8.54
C SER A 28 -20.52 11.93 9.63
N VAL A 29 -20.18 12.08 10.92
CA VAL A 29 -21.01 11.57 12.04
C VAL A 29 -22.41 12.20 12.07
N PHE A 30 -22.53 13.45 11.64
CA PHE A 30 -23.79 14.18 11.61
C PHE A 30 -24.72 13.77 10.45
N TYR A 31 -24.24 12.96 9.50
CA TYR A 31 -24.96 12.66 8.27
C TYR A 31 -25.12 11.16 7.99
N ILE A 32 -24.81 10.28 8.96
CA ILE A 32 -24.80 8.82 8.76
C ILE A 32 -26.14 8.32 8.20
N ARG A 33 -26.10 7.81 6.96
CA ARG A 33 -27.22 7.18 6.25
C ARG A 33 -26.70 6.12 5.28
N TRP A 34 -27.54 5.16 4.90
CA TRP A 34 -27.16 4.04 4.03
C TRP A 34 -26.40 4.45 2.75
N PRO A 35 -26.81 5.50 2.01
CA PRO A 35 -26.02 5.98 0.86
C PRO A 35 -24.58 6.37 1.20
N LEU A 36 -24.33 7.04 2.32
CA LEU A 36 -22.97 7.44 2.72
C LEU A 36 -22.12 6.23 3.07
N LEU A 37 -22.69 5.24 3.76
CA LEU A 37 -21.99 3.99 4.07
C LEU A 37 -21.59 3.26 2.78
N PHE A 38 -22.47 3.25 1.79
CA PHE A 38 -22.17 2.66 0.48
C PHE A 38 -21.03 3.41 -0.24
N ILE A 39 -21.06 4.75 -0.26
CA ILE A 39 -19.99 5.56 -0.85
C ILE A 39 -18.66 5.39 -0.10
N PHE A 40 -18.70 5.28 1.23
CA PHE A 40 -17.53 4.95 2.04
C PHE A 40 -16.93 3.59 1.65
N LEU A 41 -17.75 2.55 1.48
CA LEU A 41 -17.30 1.23 1.01
C LEU A 41 -16.70 1.28 -0.39
N ILE A 42 -17.24 2.11 -1.29
CA ILE A 42 -16.64 2.35 -2.61
C ILE A 42 -15.23 2.94 -2.45
N GLY A 43 -15.02 3.87 -1.50
CA GLY A 43 -13.69 4.39 -1.17
C GLY A 43 -12.70 3.31 -0.74
N ILE A 44 -13.15 2.35 0.08
CA ILE A 44 -12.33 1.19 0.49
C ILE A 44 -11.92 0.35 -0.72
N ILE A 45 -12.89 -0.01 -1.56
CA ILE A 45 -12.66 -0.84 -2.75
C ILE A 45 -11.73 -0.11 -3.73
N PHE A 46 -11.97 1.17 -3.95
CA PHE A 46 -11.14 2.03 -4.80
C PHE A 46 -9.69 2.01 -4.32
N PHE A 47 -9.44 2.20 -3.01
CA PHE A 47 -8.09 2.14 -2.46
C PHE A 47 -7.45 0.76 -2.72
N GLY A 48 -8.15 -0.34 -2.46
CA GLY A 48 -7.62 -1.69 -2.68
C GLY A 48 -7.21 -1.96 -4.13
N ILE A 49 -7.94 -1.39 -5.10
CA ILE A 49 -7.58 -1.45 -6.52
C ILE A 49 -6.34 -0.57 -6.80
N MET A 50 -6.35 0.68 -6.30
CA MET A 50 -5.26 1.64 -6.55
C MET A 50 -3.94 1.21 -5.90
N GLU A 51 -3.98 0.61 -4.72
CA GLU A 51 -2.82 0.00 -4.07
C GLU A 51 -2.09 -0.96 -5.02
N TYR A 52 -2.84 -1.88 -5.63
CA TYR A 52 -2.27 -2.82 -6.59
C TYR A 52 -1.70 -2.12 -7.83
N VAL A 53 -2.47 -1.20 -8.42
CA VAL A 53 -2.06 -0.49 -9.63
C VAL A 53 -0.78 0.30 -9.39
N ILE A 54 -0.74 1.06 -8.31
CA ILE A 54 0.42 1.87 -7.93
C ILE A 54 1.61 0.97 -7.61
N HIS A 55 1.44 -0.06 -6.78
CA HIS A 55 2.56 -0.92 -6.39
C HIS A 55 3.15 -1.67 -7.59
N ARG A 56 2.30 -2.22 -8.47
CA ARG A 56 2.76 -2.97 -9.64
C ARG A 56 3.34 -2.07 -10.74
N PHE A 57 2.62 -1.04 -11.14
CA PHE A 57 2.95 -0.29 -12.35
C PHE A 57 3.74 0.99 -12.09
N LEU A 58 3.57 1.63 -10.93
CA LEU A 58 4.35 2.81 -10.58
C LEU A 58 5.63 2.42 -9.83
N PHE A 59 5.51 1.65 -8.76
CA PHE A 59 6.68 1.34 -7.93
C PHE A 59 7.60 0.29 -8.58
N HIS A 60 7.03 -0.77 -9.17
CA HIS A 60 7.81 -1.82 -9.85
C HIS A 60 7.85 -1.74 -11.37
N GLY A 61 7.06 -0.86 -11.98
CA GLY A 61 7.01 -0.70 -13.43
C GLY A 61 8.13 0.17 -13.99
N SER A 62 8.26 0.13 -15.32
CA SER A 62 9.08 1.07 -16.07
C SER A 62 8.28 2.35 -16.35
N LEU A 63 8.79 3.50 -15.90
CA LEU A 63 8.12 4.78 -16.11
C LEU A 63 8.33 5.28 -17.56
N PRO A 64 7.26 5.50 -18.35
CA PRO A 64 7.35 6.20 -19.62
C PRO A 64 7.87 7.63 -19.46
N LYS A 65 8.51 8.19 -20.50
CA LYS A 65 9.06 9.56 -20.48
C LYS A 65 8.05 10.61 -19.98
N LYS A 66 6.77 10.48 -20.35
CA LYS A 66 5.69 11.42 -19.99
C LYS A 66 5.43 11.53 -18.47
N ILE A 67 5.75 10.49 -17.70
CA ILE A 67 5.54 10.46 -16.24
C ILE A 67 6.85 10.29 -15.46
N LYS A 68 7.98 10.59 -16.08
CA LYS A 68 9.31 10.44 -15.46
C LYS A 68 9.49 11.34 -14.24
N PHE A 69 8.70 12.41 -14.09
CA PHE A 69 8.68 13.23 -12.88
C PHE A 69 8.25 12.45 -11.62
N LEU A 70 7.61 11.27 -11.76
CA LEU A 70 7.29 10.37 -10.66
C LEU A 70 8.45 9.46 -10.23
N GLN A 71 9.64 9.59 -10.84
CA GLN A 71 10.81 8.80 -10.46
C GLN A 71 11.12 8.83 -8.95
N PRO A 72 11.01 9.96 -8.22
CA PRO A 72 11.24 9.97 -6.77
C PRO A 72 10.32 9.03 -5.98
N VAL A 73 9.09 8.80 -6.46
CA VAL A 73 8.15 7.85 -5.85
C VAL A 73 8.63 6.42 -6.02
N LYS A 74 9.14 6.10 -7.21
CA LYS A 74 9.75 4.80 -7.48
C LYS A 74 11.03 4.59 -6.67
N ASP A 75 11.90 5.60 -6.62
CA ASP A 75 13.18 5.53 -5.88
C ASP A 75 12.95 5.31 -4.38
N TRP A 76 11.92 5.94 -3.81
CA TRP A 76 11.51 5.70 -2.42
C TRP A 76 11.14 4.23 -2.17
N HIS A 77 10.37 3.61 -3.07
CA HIS A 77 10.00 2.19 -2.93
C HIS A 77 11.19 1.26 -3.18
N ASP A 78 12.05 1.59 -4.14
CA ASP A 78 13.28 0.84 -4.39
C ASP A 78 14.23 0.91 -3.17
N HIS A 79 14.32 2.06 -2.50
CA HIS A 79 15.03 2.22 -1.23
C HIS A 79 14.43 1.32 -0.14
N HIS A 80 13.11 1.28 0.01
CA HIS A 80 12.46 0.35 0.94
C HIS A 80 12.85 -1.11 0.67
N HIS A 81 12.91 -1.49 -0.60
CA HIS A 81 13.32 -2.82 -1.03
C HIS A 81 14.77 -3.16 -0.75
N GLN A 82 15.64 -2.15 -0.62
CA GLN A 82 17.05 -2.29 -0.25
C GLN A 82 17.23 -2.26 1.27
N HIS A 83 16.46 -1.43 1.97
CA HIS A 83 16.53 -1.18 3.40
C HIS A 83 15.17 -1.45 4.09
N PRO A 84 14.68 -2.69 4.10
CA PRO A 84 13.30 -3.00 4.53
C PRO A 84 13.04 -2.73 6.02
N SER A 85 14.08 -2.65 6.85
CA SER A 85 13.96 -2.31 8.27
C SER A 85 13.92 -0.80 8.54
N GLU A 86 14.31 0.05 7.61
CA GLU A 86 14.37 1.50 7.82
C GLU A 86 12.99 2.15 7.72
N LEU A 87 12.60 2.90 8.76
CA LEU A 87 11.28 3.49 8.87
C LEU A 87 10.93 4.41 7.67
N LYS A 88 11.91 5.15 7.17
CA LYS A 88 11.77 6.09 6.05
C LYS A 88 11.23 5.45 4.76
N GLY A 89 11.49 4.16 4.55
CA GLY A 89 10.98 3.41 3.39
C GLY A 89 9.69 2.62 3.68
N ILE A 90 9.27 2.49 4.93
CA ILE A 90 8.16 1.61 5.31
C ILE A 90 6.81 2.33 5.23
N LEU A 91 6.73 3.61 5.59
CA LEU A 91 5.48 4.35 5.54
C LEU A 91 5.42 5.21 4.29
N LEU A 92 4.27 5.26 3.60
CA LEU A 92 4.12 6.20 2.48
C LEU A 92 4.28 7.62 3.02
N PRO A 93 5.21 8.43 2.48
CA PRO A 93 5.50 9.76 2.98
C PRO A 93 4.31 10.72 2.90
N ALA A 94 4.28 11.71 3.80
CA ALA A 94 3.22 12.71 3.89
C ALA A 94 3.13 13.55 2.61
N TRP A 95 4.29 13.85 2.01
CA TRP A 95 4.38 14.60 0.75
C TRP A 95 3.80 13.84 -0.45
N MET A 96 3.67 12.51 -0.37
CA MET A 96 2.95 11.73 -1.40
C MET A 96 1.46 11.63 -1.06
N THR A 97 1.14 11.28 0.18
CA THR A 97 -0.22 10.92 0.59
C THR A 97 -1.15 12.11 0.69
N LEU A 98 -0.74 13.22 1.31
CA LEU A 98 -1.60 14.38 1.52
C LEU A 98 -2.04 15.06 0.21
N PRO A 99 -1.14 15.30 -0.79
CA PRO A 99 -1.58 15.85 -2.07
C PRO A 99 -2.53 14.93 -2.82
N ILE A 100 -2.32 13.61 -2.77
CA ILE A 100 -3.21 12.63 -3.41
C ILE A 100 -4.59 12.66 -2.74
N LEU A 101 -4.65 12.67 -1.41
CA LEU A 101 -5.92 12.77 -0.69
C LEU A 101 -6.67 14.07 -1.01
N LEU A 102 -5.97 15.20 -1.08
CA LEU A 102 -6.57 16.48 -1.49
C LEU A 102 -7.11 16.42 -2.92
N LEU A 103 -6.35 15.88 -3.87
CA LEU A 103 -6.80 15.68 -5.25
C LEU A 103 -8.02 14.75 -5.32
N LEU A 104 -8.07 13.70 -4.50
CA LEU A 104 -9.23 12.81 -4.41
C LEU A 104 -10.47 13.53 -3.85
N VAL A 105 -10.33 14.43 -2.87
CA VAL A 105 -11.45 15.27 -2.41
C VAL A 105 -11.98 16.13 -3.54
N LEU A 106 -11.09 16.82 -4.26
CA LEU A 106 -11.48 17.71 -5.37
C LEU A 106 -12.13 16.92 -6.51
N ALA A 107 -11.56 15.78 -6.88
CA ALA A 107 -12.11 14.91 -7.92
C ALA A 107 -13.47 14.31 -7.52
N ALA A 108 -13.60 13.82 -6.29
CA ALA A 108 -14.86 13.32 -5.78
C ALA A 108 -15.93 14.41 -5.78
N GLN A 109 -15.58 15.63 -5.34
CA GLN A 109 -16.50 16.76 -5.33
C GLN A 109 -16.94 17.18 -6.73
N LEU A 110 -16.02 17.16 -7.71
CA LEU A 110 -16.35 17.46 -9.10
C LEU A 110 -17.33 16.44 -9.70
N ILE A 111 -17.14 15.15 -9.39
CA ILE A 111 -17.96 14.05 -9.92
C ILE A 111 -19.31 13.96 -9.21
N MET A 112 -19.30 13.94 -7.88
CA MET A 112 -20.49 13.68 -7.05
C MET A 112 -21.34 14.93 -6.85
N ARG A 113 -20.72 16.12 -6.88
CA ARG A 113 -21.37 17.43 -6.62
C ARG A 113 -22.13 17.48 -5.28
N ASP A 114 -21.75 16.61 -4.35
CA ASP A 114 -22.28 16.51 -2.99
C ASP A 114 -21.09 16.36 -2.04
N ILE A 115 -20.96 17.32 -1.12
CA ILE A 115 -19.82 17.37 -0.20
C ILE A 115 -19.85 16.23 0.81
N THR A 116 -21.03 15.76 1.22
CA THR A 116 -21.16 14.65 2.17
C THR A 116 -20.74 13.33 1.52
N PHE A 117 -21.08 13.12 0.25
CA PHE A 117 -20.66 11.93 -0.51
C PHE A 117 -19.14 11.95 -0.74
N SER A 118 -18.61 13.11 -1.12
CA SER A 118 -17.17 13.29 -1.34
C SER A 118 -16.36 13.03 -0.07
N ILE A 119 -16.81 13.56 1.07
CA ILE A 119 -16.18 13.30 2.37
C ILE A 119 -16.28 11.81 2.72
N ALA A 120 -17.43 11.17 2.55
CA ALA A 120 -17.60 9.74 2.86
C ALA A 120 -16.65 8.87 2.03
N PHE A 121 -16.52 9.14 0.73
CA PHE A 121 -15.61 8.44 -0.17
C PHE A 121 -14.16 8.56 0.29
N VAL A 122 -13.67 9.79 0.49
CA VAL A 122 -12.27 9.99 0.87
C VAL A 122 -12.00 9.51 2.30
N THR A 123 -13.00 9.53 3.19
CA THR A 123 -12.88 8.91 4.53
C THR A 123 -12.67 7.40 4.42
N GLY A 124 -13.37 6.72 3.50
CA GLY A 124 -13.16 5.29 3.20
C GLY A 124 -11.76 5.00 2.64
N VAL A 125 -11.29 5.86 1.72
CA VAL A 125 -9.92 5.79 1.18
C VAL A 125 -8.89 5.95 2.31
N SER A 126 -9.00 7.01 3.11
CA SER A 126 -8.08 7.34 4.20
C SER A 126 -8.05 6.28 5.31
N GLY A 127 -9.21 5.72 5.67
CA GLY A 127 -9.28 4.61 6.63
C GLY A 127 -8.56 3.37 6.11
N THR A 128 -8.71 3.05 4.82
CA THR A 128 -8.01 1.93 4.19
C THR A 128 -6.52 2.19 4.04
N LEU A 129 -6.12 3.43 3.74
CA LEU A 129 -4.72 3.86 3.73
C LEU A 129 -4.08 3.71 5.11
N LEU A 130 -4.75 4.09 6.19
CA LEU A 130 -4.23 3.87 7.55
C LEU A 130 -4.01 2.38 7.83
N TYR A 131 -4.98 1.55 7.45
CA TYR A 131 -4.84 0.10 7.55
C TYR A 131 -3.66 -0.41 6.73
N HIS A 132 -3.50 0.03 5.47
CA HIS A 132 -2.34 -0.29 4.62
C HIS A 132 -1.01 0.04 5.30
N GLN A 133 -0.87 1.25 5.84
CA GLN A 133 0.35 1.71 6.52
C GLN A 133 0.69 0.82 7.71
N TRP A 134 -0.30 0.47 8.52
CA TRP A 134 -0.11 -0.45 9.64
C TRP A 134 0.28 -1.86 9.19
N ARG A 135 -0.33 -2.37 8.12
CA ARG A 135 0.01 -3.68 7.54
C ARG A 135 1.44 -3.72 7.03
N HIS A 136 1.87 -2.68 6.31
CA HIS A 136 3.24 -2.55 5.83
C HIS A 136 4.24 -2.51 6.99
N PHE A 137 3.99 -1.63 7.95
CA PHE A 137 4.84 -1.43 9.11
C PHE A 137 4.99 -2.69 9.96
N SER A 138 3.87 -3.33 10.29
CA SER A 138 3.89 -4.56 11.09
C SER A 138 4.56 -5.74 10.38
N ALA A 139 4.59 -5.76 9.05
CA ALA A 139 5.33 -6.78 8.31
C ALA A 139 6.85 -6.67 8.50
N HIS A 140 7.37 -5.44 8.63
CA HIS A 140 8.80 -5.13 8.74
C HIS A 140 9.28 -4.77 10.16
N ARG A 141 8.44 -5.06 11.15
CA ARG A 141 8.76 -4.97 12.57
C ARG A 141 8.51 -6.32 13.24
N PRO A 142 9.13 -6.59 14.41
CA PRO A 142 8.86 -7.80 15.19
C PRO A 142 7.51 -7.64 15.92
N ILE A 143 6.46 -7.48 15.14
CA ILE A 143 5.06 -7.43 15.53
C ILE A 143 4.40 -8.65 14.93
N GLU A 144 3.73 -9.44 15.75
CA GLU A 144 2.89 -10.52 15.27
C GLU A 144 1.45 -10.00 15.18
N PRO A 145 0.83 -9.98 13.99
CA PRO A 145 -0.57 -9.59 13.88
C PRO A 145 -1.47 -10.54 14.67
N PHE A 146 -2.45 -9.98 15.39
CA PHE A 146 -3.35 -10.77 16.24
C PHE A 146 -4.26 -11.70 15.44
N THR A 147 -4.74 -11.27 14.26
CA THR A 147 -5.72 -12.02 13.48
C THR A 147 -5.05 -13.01 12.52
N PRO A 148 -5.68 -14.17 12.21
CA PRO A 148 -5.15 -15.13 11.23
C PRO A 148 -4.92 -14.50 9.85
N ILE A 149 -5.83 -13.64 9.40
CA ILE A 149 -5.70 -12.88 8.14
C ILE A 149 -4.51 -11.90 8.24
N GLY A 150 -4.33 -11.26 9.40
CA GLY A 150 -3.14 -10.49 9.77
C GLY A 150 -1.84 -11.25 9.49
N LYS A 151 -1.69 -12.42 10.10
CA LYS A 151 -0.50 -13.26 9.96
C LYS A 151 -0.27 -13.69 8.50
N ARG A 152 -1.35 -14.07 7.80
CA ARG A 152 -1.29 -14.47 6.38
C ARG A 152 -0.80 -13.36 5.46
N LEU A 153 -1.35 -12.12 5.53
CA LEU A 153 -0.84 -11.06 4.63
C LEU A 153 0.53 -10.53 5.05
N LYS A 154 0.95 -10.68 6.32
CA LYS A 154 2.35 -10.41 6.68
C LYS A 154 3.28 -11.36 5.92
N VAL A 155 3.01 -12.66 5.95
CA VAL A 155 3.79 -13.65 5.19
C VAL A 155 3.71 -13.37 3.69
N TYR A 156 2.52 -13.03 3.18
CA TYR A 156 2.29 -12.65 1.78
C TYR A 156 3.21 -11.51 1.32
N HIS A 157 3.25 -10.40 2.07
CA HIS A 157 4.11 -9.27 1.76
C HIS A 157 5.60 -9.62 1.85
N LEU A 158 5.98 -10.43 2.84
CA LEU A 158 7.36 -10.89 2.96
C LEU A 158 7.78 -11.79 1.78
N GLN A 159 6.86 -12.55 1.16
CA GLN A 159 7.15 -13.29 -0.08
C GLN A 159 7.51 -12.36 -1.24
N HIS A 160 6.85 -11.21 -1.35
CA HIS A 160 7.19 -10.20 -2.35
C HIS A 160 8.64 -9.70 -2.20
N HIS A 161 9.06 -9.40 -0.98
CA HIS A 161 10.42 -8.93 -0.69
C HIS A 161 11.49 -10.02 -0.86
N THR A 162 11.22 -11.22 -0.35
CA THR A 162 12.25 -12.25 -0.15
C THR A 162 12.32 -13.28 -1.28
N ILE A 163 11.19 -13.56 -1.91
CA ILE A 163 11.11 -14.44 -3.07
C ILE A 163 11.22 -13.54 -4.30
N ASN A 164 10.10 -13.04 -4.82
CA ASN A 164 10.11 -12.40 -6.13
C ASN A 164 9.25 -11.14 -6.16
N LYS A 165 9.93 -10.00 -6.35
CA LYS A 165 9.37 -8.65 -6.42
C LYS A 165 8.40 -8.41 -7.59
N LYS A 166 8.20 -9.41 -8.47
CA LYS A 166 7.24 -9.36 -9.58
C LYS A 166 5.86 -9.95 -9.25
N TYR A 167 5.65 -10.41 -8.02
CA TYR A 167 4.43 -11.06 -7.56
C TYR A 167 4.01 -10.54 -6.18
N TRP A 168 2.77 -10.82 -5.81
CA TRP A 168 2.20 -10.47 -4.50
C TRP A 168 2.26 -8.98 -4.17
N PHE A 169 1.66 -8.15 -5.04
CA PHE A 169 1.67 -6.69 -4.90
C PHE A 169 0.69 -6.17 -3.85
N GLY A 170 -0.37 -6.91 -3.55
CA GLY A 170 -1.32 -6.53 -2.51
C GLY A 170 -0.69 -6.49 -1.11
N LEU A 171 -1.14 -5.56 -0.30
CA LEU A 171 -0.74 -5.38 1.09
C LEU A 171 -1.94 -5.42 2.02
N THR A 172 -3.06 -4.81 1.60
CA THR A 172 -4.33 -4.87 2.35
C THR A 172 -5.11 -6.13 2.06
N ASN A 173 -5.02 -6.66 0.84
CA ASN A 173 -5.70 -7.87 0.38
C ASN A 173 -5.04 -8.43 -0.90
N PRO A 174 -5.23 -9.73 -1.22
CA PRO A 174 -4.64 -10.36 -2.42
C PRO A 174 -5.56 -10.35 -3.67
N LEU A 175 -6.72 -9.67 -3.64
CA LEU A 175 -7.77 -9.84 -4.66
C LEU A 175 -7.25 -9.50 -6.06
N MET A 176 -6.59 -8.35 -6.20
CA MET A 176 -6.07 -7.91 -7.51
C MET A 176 -4.95 -8.81 -8.03
N ASP A 177 -4.15 -9.39 -7.13
CA ASP A 177 -3.15 -10.39 -7.52
C ASP A 177 -3.79 -11.68 -8.04
N LEU A 178 -4.92 -12.10 -7.47
CA LEU A 178 -5.67 -13.25 -7.95
C LEU A 178 -6.26 -12.96 -9.33
N LEU A 179 -6.95 -11.82 -9.49
CA LEU A 179 -7.60 -11.41 -10.73
C LEU A 179 -6.61 -11.23 -11.89
N LEU A 180 -5.42 -10.68 -11.61
CA LEU A 180 -4.43 -10.33 -12.63
C LEU A 180 -3.27 -11.32 -12.71
N GLY A 181 -3.39 -12.48 -12.06
CA GLY A 181 -2.46 -13.61 -12.19
C GLY A 181 -1.08 -13.37 -11.58
N THR A 182 -0.97 -12.50 -10.58
CA THR A 182 0.26 -12.23 -9.82
C THR A 182 0.26 -12.84 -8.42
N TYR A 183 -0.81 -13.54 -8.03
CA TYR A 183 -0.84 -14.45 -6.89
C TYR A 183 -0.24 -15.80 -7.31
N ARG A 184 0.99 -16.10 -6.88
CA ARG A 184 1.71 -17.32 -7.30
C ARG A 184 2.00 -18.24 -6.12
N ASN A 185 2.30 -19.50 -6.42
CA ASN A 185 2.77 -20.45 -5.41
C ASN A 185 4.22 -20.10 -5.00
N PRO A 186 4.48 -19.78 -3.72
CA PRO A 186 5.78 -19.29 -3.28
C PRO A 186 6.90 -20.32 -3.43
N LYS A 187 6.63 -21.61 -3.18
CA LYS A 187 7.62 -22.69 -3.33
C LYS A 187 8.10 -22.82 -4.78
N LYS A 188 7.16 -22.82 -5.73
CA LYS A 188 7.47 -22.89 -7.17
C LYS A 188 8.29 -21.67 -7.62
N GLN A 189 7.96 -20.47 -7.13
CA GLN A 189 8.71 -19.26 -7.49
C GLN A 189 10.11 -19.25 -6.89
N ALA A 190 10.27 -19.66 -5.63
CA ALA A 190 11.58 -19.76 -4.98
C ALA A 190 12.51 -20.74 -5.71
N GLN A 191 12.00 -21.90 -6.12
CA GLN A 191 12.75 -22.87 -6.92
C GLN A 191 13.20 -22.28 -8.27
N LYS A 192 12.28 -21.61 -8.99
CA LYS A 192 12.58 -20.96 -10.27
C LYS A 192 13.62 -19.84 -10.16
N GLN A 193 13.66 -19.16 -9.02
CA GLN A 193 14.62 -18.09 -8.78
C GLN A 193 16.01 -18.64 -8.43
N SER A 194 16.06 -19.70 -7.61
CA SER A 194 17.30 -20.42 -7.30
C SER A 194 17.96 -20.99 -8.56
N SER A 195 17.19 -21.66 -9.43
CA SER A 195 17.71 -22.22 -10.68
C SER A 195 18.28 -21.15 -11.62
N ARG A 196 17.61 -20.00 -11.74
CA ARG A 196 18.10 -18.85 -12.52
C ARG A 196 19.40 -18.28 -11.96
N ARG A 197 19.55 -18.20 -10.64
CA ARG A 197 20.77 -17.70 -9.98
C ARG A 197 21.95 -18.63 -10.23
N MET A 198 21.76 -19.94 -10.11
CA MET A 198 22.79 -20.95 -10.40
C MET A 198 23.23 -20.91 -11.88
N SER A 199 22.27 -20.83 -12.81
CA SER A 199 22.58 -20.72 -14.24
C SER A 199 23.42 -19.48 -14.58
N ARG A 200 23.08 -18.32 -14.00
CA ARG A 200 23.87 -17.09 -14.20
C ARG A 200 25.28 -17.20 -13.62
N SER A 201 25.42 -17.76 -12.42
CA SER A 201 26.74 -17.95 -11.79
C SER A 201 27.65 -18.84 -12.64
N ARG A 202 27.13 -19.94 -13.21
CA ARG A 202 27.90 -20.80 -14.12
C ARG A 202 28.33 -20.06 -15.39
N ALA A 203 27.44 -19.24 -15.98
CA ALA A 203 27.77 -18.47 -17.18
C ALA A 203 28.83 -17.38 -16.95
N THR A 204 28.94 -16.84 -15.73
CA THR A 204 29.98 -15.85 -15.37
C THR A 204 31.34 -16.49 -15.11
N VAL A 205 31.38 -17.75 -14.63
CA VAL A 205 32.65 -18.49 -14.37
C VAL A 205 33.31 -18.99 -15.67
N ILE A 206 32.54 -19.12 -16.76
CA ILE A 206 33.02 -19.64 -18.05
C ILE A 206 33.54 -18.50 -18.98
N LYS A 207 33.42 -17.23 -18.56
CA LYS A 207 33.98 -16.06 -19.26
C LYS A 207 35.22 -15.56 -18.54
#